data_AF-A0A1X7A485-F1
#
_entry.id   AF-A0A1X7A485-F1
#
_cell.length_a   1.000
_cell.length_b   1.000
_cell.length_c   1.000
_cell.angle_alpha   90.00
_cell.angle_beta   90.00
_cell.angle_gamma   90.00
#
_symmetry.space_group_name_H-M   'P 1'
#
loop_
_entity.id
_entity.type
_entity.pdbx_description
1 polymer ?
#
loop_
_entity_poly.entity_id
_entity_poly.type
_entity_poly.pdbx_seq_one_letter_code
_entity_poly.pdbx_strand_id
1 'polypeptide(L)'
;MWDWIKRNSEAIEAAAAMIMAAATIIAIVGVKLQIDAAAAQQNAQSAREYYRGLLEVTLNKPELAVFDHCATHSSEAYAAYEHYVEYVLYTAEQTISLNVNWTSPLVGLLEPHRDYICETFEQSEFHPALQDLLGSYSSGLCETALPCGKR
;
A
#
# COMPACT_ATOMS: atom_id res chain seq x y z
N MET A 1 6.51 -64.85 5.09
CA MET A 1 6.25 -63.39 5.16
C MET A 1 7.53 -62.61 5.44
N TRP A 2 8.25 -62.91 6.53
CA TRP A 2 9.53 -62.27 6.88
C TRP A 2 10.65 -62.42 5.82
N ASP A 3 10.79 -63.60 5.21
CA ASP A 3 11.80 -63.83 4.16
C ASP A 3 11.52 -63.10 2.85
N TRP A 4 10.25 -62.79 2.58
CA TRP A 4 9.87 -62.00 1.40
C TRP A 4 10.21 -60.52 1.58
N ILE A 5 9.97 -59.98 2.79
CA ILE A 5 10.34 -58.61 3.15
C ILE A 5 11.86 -58.44 3.10
N LYS A 6 12.64 -59.40 3.63
CA LYS A 6 14.11 -59.36 3.54
C LYS A 6 14.66 -59.41 2.11
N ARG A 7 13.96 -60.06 1.18
CA ARG A 7 14.37 -60.13 -0.24
C ARG A 7 14.01 -58.88 -1.03
N ASN A 8 12.98 -58.15 -0.62
CA ASN A 8 12.49 -56.94 -1.30
C ASN A 8 12.77 -55.66 -0.49
N SER A 9 13.60 -55.74 0.57
CA SER A 9 13.79 -54.64 1.52
C SER A 9 14.33 -53.38 0.85
N GLU A 10 15.24 -53.53 -0.11
CA GLU A 10 15.83 -52.43 -0.88
C GLU A 10 14.78 -51.71 -1.74
N ALA A 11 13.90 -52.46 -2.41
CA ALA A 11 12.83 -51.89 -3.21
C ALA A 11 11.77 -51.19 -2.34
N ILE A 12 11.46 -51.75 -1.16
CA ILE A 12 10.54 -51.15 -0.18
C ILE A 12 11.14 -49.87 0.40
N GLU A 13 12.43 -49.86 0.72
CA GLU A 13 13.15 -48.69 1.23
C GLU A 13 13.21 -47.57 0.20
N ALA A 14 13.56 -47.88 -1.05
CA ALA A 14 13.53 -46.93 -2.15
C ALA A 14 12.13 -46.36 -2.39
N ALA A 15 11.09 -47.19 -2.35
CA ALA A 15 9.70 -46.74 -2.47
C ALA A 15 9.29 -45.82 -1.30
N ALA A 16 9.66 -46.16 -0.07
CA ALA A 16 9.40 -45.33 1.11
C ALA A 16 10.12 -43.98 1.02
N ALA A 17 11.37 -43.97 0.57
CA ALA A 17 12.15 -42.75 0.34
C ALA A 17 11.50 -41.86 -0.74
N MET A 18 11.03 -42.43 -1.85
CA MET A 18 10.31 -41.70 -2.89
C MET A 18 9.00 -41.10 -2.37
N ILE A 19 8.24 -41.83 -1.56
CA ILE A 19 7.00 -41.33 -0.95
C ILE A 19 7.30 -40.18 0.01
N MET A 20 8.30 -40.32 0.88
CA MET A 20 8.70 -39.22 1.78
C MET A 20 9.16 -38.00 0.98
N ALA A 21 9.98 -38.17 -0.05
CA ALA A 21 10.41 -37.06 -0.90
C ALA A 21 9.21 -36.34 -1.56
N ALA A 22 8.23 -37.09 -2.07
CA ALA A 22 7.01 -36.52 -2.64
C ALA A 22 6.19 -35.77 -1.57
N ALA A 23 6.03 -36.35 -0.38
CA ALA A 23 5.33 -35.71 0.74
C ALA A 23 6.03 -34.41 1.17
N THR A 24 7.36 -34.38 1.20
CA THR A 24 8.14 -33.18 1.51
C THR A 24 7.92 -32.08 0.47
N ILE A 25 7.90 -32.40 -0.83
CA ILE A 25 7.61 -31.42 -1.89
C ILE A 25 6.21 -30.82 -1.70
N ILE A 26 5.21 -31.67 -1.45
CA ILE A 26 3.83 -31.24 -1.20
C ILE A 26 3.78 -30.32 0.03
N ALA A 27 4.47 -30.68 1.11
CA ALA A 27 4.53 -29.85 2.32
C ALA A 27 5.17 -28.48 2.04
N ILE A 28 6.26 -28.41 1.27
CA ILE A 28 6.90 -27.14 0.89
C ILE A 28 5.94 -26.26 0.09
N VAL A 29 5.24 -26.83 -0.90
CA VAL A 29 4.23 -26.10 -1.68
C VAL A 29 3.10 -25.62 -0.76
N GLY A 30 2.62 -26.47 0.15
CA GLY A 30 1.59 -26.11 1.12
C GLY A 30 2.00 -24.95 2.03
N VAL A 31 3.24 -24.93 2.50
CA VAL A 31 3.78 -23.82 3.32
C VAL A 31 3.88 -22.53 2.49
N LYS A 32 4.31 -22.61 1.22
CA LYS A 32 4.37 -21.44 0.33
C LYS A 32 3.00 -20.79 0.15
N LEU A 33 1.97 -21.60 -0.13
CA LEU A 33 0.61 -21.11 -0.30
C LEU A 33 0.06 -20.46 0.98
N GLN A 34 0.38 -21.03 2.15
CA GLN A 34 -0.01 -20.44 3.44
C GLN A 34 0.69 -19.09 3.69
N ILE A 35 1.99 -18.99 3.39
CA ILE A 35 2.74 -17.74 3.50
C ILE A 35 2.14 -16.66 2.60
N ASP A 36 1.83 -17.00 1.34
CA ASP A 36 1.29 -16.04 0.39
C ASP A 36 -0.11 -15.56 0.79
N ALA A 37 -0.96 -16.47 1.30
CA ALA A 37 -2.27 -16.11 1.83
C ALA A 37 -2.18 -15.23 3.09
N ALA A 38 -1.24 -15.55 4.00
CA ALA A 38 -1.00 -14.77 5.20
C ALA A 38 -0.46 -13.37 4.86
N ALA A 39 0.46 -13.26 3.90
CA ALA A 39 0.98 -11.98 3.43
C ALA A 39 -0.12 -11.12 2.80
N ALA A 40 -0.98 -11.71 1.97
CA ALA A 40 -2.12 -11.00 1.38
C ALA A 40 -3.08 -10.45 2.46
N GLN A 41 -3.40 -11.26 3.47
CA GLN A 41 -4.23 -10.83 4.59
C GLN A 41 -3.55 -9.74 5.41
N GLN A 42 -2.26 -9.89 5.72
CA GLN A 42 -1.49 -8.91 6.48
C GLN A 42 -1.45 -7.56 5.75
N ASN A 43 -1.15 -7.55 4.45
CA ASN A 43 -1.13 -6.33 3.63
C ASN A 43 -2.50 -5.63 3.63
N ALA A 44 -3.58 -6.40 3.55
CA ALA A 44 -4.93 -5.85 3.60
C ALA A 44 -5.28 -5.24 4.98
N GLN A 45 -4.73 -5.75 6.08
CA GLN A 45 -4.91 -5.15 7.41
C GLN A 45 -4.04 -3.91 7.57
N SER A 46 -2.77 -3.98 7.19
CA SER A 46 -1.84 -2.85 7.28
C SER A 46 -2.30 -1.64 6.44
N ALA A 47 -2.85 -1.86 5.23
CA ALA A 47 -3.46 -0.79 4.44
C ALA A 47 -4.62 -0.09 5.18
N ARG A 48 -5.46 -0.86 5.88
CA ARG A 48 -6.56 -0.30 6.71
C ARG A 48 -6.01 0.47 7.90
N GLU A 49 -4.95 -0.01 8.54
CA GLU A 49 -4.34 0.63 9.70
C GLU A 49 -3.72 1.99 9.33
N TYR A 50 -2.99 2.07 8.21
CA TYR A 50 -2.47 3.34 7.71
C TYR A 50 -3.58 4.35 7.42
N TYR A 51 -4.63 3.91 6.70
CA TYR A 51 -5.78 4.75 6.44
C TYR A 51 -6.50 5.20 7.72
N ARG A 52 -6.66 4.31 8.71
CA ARG A 52 -7.24 4.65 10.01
C ARG A 52 -6.40 5.66 10.78
N GLY A 53 -5.07 5.57 10.73
CA GLY A 53 -4.17 6.55 11.33
C GLY A 53 -4.36 7.93 10.71
N LEU A 54 -4.47 8.01 9.37
CA LEU A 54 -4.78 9.26 8.68
C LEU A 54 -6.14 9.83 9.06
N LEU A 55 -7.16 8.98 9.15
CA LEU A 55 -8.48 9.41 9.60
C LEU A 55 -8.45 9.93 11.03
N GLU A 56 -7.71 9.31 11.93
CA GLU A 56 -7.57 9.78 13.31
C GLU A 56 -6.94 11.18 13.37
N VAL A 57 -5.86 11.41 12.63
CA VAL A 57 -5.23 12.73 12.52
C VAL A 57 -6.23 13.75 11.96
N THR A 58 -6.94 13.38 10.89
CA THR A 58 -7.92 14.26 10.22
C THR A 58 -9.12 14.58 11.11
N LEU A 59 -9.60 13.62 11.91
CA LEU A 59 -10.69 13.83 12.85
C LEU A 59 -10.29 14.73 14.03
N ASN A 60 -9.04 14.65 14.46
CA ASN A 60 -8.49 15.52 15.51
C ASN A 60 -8.18 16.93 15.01
N LYS A 61 -7.92 17.09 13.70
CA LYS A 61 -7.53 18.33 13.03
C LYS A 61 -8.31 18.55 11.72
N PRO A 62 -9.64 18.67 11.78
CA PRO A 62 -10.48 18.77 10.58
C PRO A 62 -10.18 20.04 9.76
N GLU A 63 -9.65 21.09 10.38
CA GLU A 63 -9.25 22.32 9.72
C GLU A 63 -8.16 22.12 8.64
N LEU A 64 -7.34 21.07 8.76
CA LEU A 64 -6.27 20.76 7.80
C LEU A 64 -6.82 20.12 6.52
N ALA A 65 -7.91 19.36 6.62
CA ALA A 65 -8.56 18.71 5.48
C ALA A 65 -9.27 19.69 4.54
N VAL A 66 -9.65 20.87 5.05
CA VAL A 66 -10.32 21.94 4.28
C VAL A 66 -9.48 23.21 4.21
N PHE A 67 -8.17 23.09 4.44
CA PHE A 67 -7.26 24.21 4.53
C PHE A 67 -7.09 24.92 3.18
N ASP A 68 -7.35 26.23 3.16
CA ASP A 68 -7.11 27.06 1.99
C ASP A 68 -5.67 27.62 2.01
N HIS A 69 -4.74 26.91 1.36
CA HIS A 69 -3.34 27.32 1.29
C HIS A 69 -3.08 28.65 0.58
N CYS A 70 -4.06 29.18 -0.16
CA CYS A 70 -3.94 30.48 -0.84
C CYS A 70 -4.30 31.67 0.06
N ALA A 71 -4.99 31.43 1.18
CA ALA A 71 -5.34 32.47 2.12
C ALA A 71 -4.15 32.84 3.04
N THR A 72 -4.23 34.00 3.68
CA THR A 72 -3.24 34.40 4.69
C THR A 72 -3.47 33.64 6.00
N HIS A 73 -2.49 32.84 6.40
CA HIS A 73 -2.48 32.08 7.65
C HIS A 73 -1.29 32.45 8.52
N SER A 74 -1.31 32.02 9.79
CA SER A 74 -0.09 32.07 10.62
C SER A 74 0.95 31.08 10.09
N SER A 75 2.24 31.35 10.35
CA SER A 75 3.32 30.43 9.97
C SER A 75 3.16 29.04 10.58
N GLU A 76 2.63 28.97 11.81
CA GLU A 76 2.37 27.69 12.50
C GLU A 76 1.24 26.90 11.82
N ALA A 77 0.15 27.56 11.45
CA ALA A 77 -0.97 26.90 10.77
C ALA A 77 -0.56 26.39 9.38
N TYR A 78 0.25 27.17 8.66
CA TYR A 78 0.78 26.76 7.37
C TYR A 78 1.70 25.54 7.51
N ALA A 79 2.68 25.56 8.43
CA ALA A 79 3.57 24.42 8.66
C ALA A 79 2.81 23.13 9.07
N ALA A 80 1.75 23.26 9.88
CA ALA A 80 0.90 22.13 10.23
C ALA A 80 0.17 21.54 9.01
N TYR A 81 -0.26 22.41 8.09
CA TYR A 81 -0.86 21.98 6.83
C TYR A 81 0.15 21.31 5.89
N GLU A 82 1.37 21.84 5.74
CA GLU A 82 2.40 21.23 4.90
C GLU A 82 2.67 19.78 5.33
N HIS A 83 2.91 19.56 6.62
CA HIS A 83 3.12 18.22 7.17
C HIS A 83 1.90 17.32 7.10
N TYR A 84 0.69 17.89 7.16
CA TYR A 84 -0.53 17.13 6.95
C TYR A 84 -0.61 16.61 5.51
N VAL A 85 -0.35 17.44 4.51
CA VAL A 85 -0.35 17.00 3.10
C VAL A 85 0.75 15.97 2.84
N GLU A 86 1.96 16.17 3.37
CA GLU A 86 3.03 15.17 3.32
C GLU A 86 2.58 13.83 3.92
N TYR A 87 1.89 13.87 5.07
CA TYR A 87 1.39 12.68 5.73
C TYR A 87 0.26 11.99 4.92
N VAL A 88 -0.61 12.76 4.26
CA VAL A 88 -1.64 12.23 3.35
C VAL A 88 -0.98 11.52 2.16
N LEU A 89 -0.01 12.17 1.51
CA LEU A 89 0.73 11.62 0.37
C LEU A 89 1.48 10.34 0.75
N TYR A 90 2.20 10.36 1.87
CA TYR A 90 2.90 9.19 2.39
C TYR A 90 1.95 8.05 2.73
N THR A 91 0.81 8.35 3.37
CA THR A 91 -0.22 7.35 3.65
C THR A 91 -0.77 6.75 2.36
N ALA A 92 -1.01 7.56 1.34
CA ALA A 92 -1.49 7.09 0.04
C ALA A 92 -0.49 6.13 -0.62
N GLU A 93 0.79 6.51 -0.64
CA GLU A 93 1.89 5.67 -1.13
C GLU A 93 1.94 4.31 -0.41
N GLN A 94 1.97 4.32 0.91
CA GLN A 94 2.06 3.11 1.73
C GLN A 94 0.85 2.20 1.53
N THR A 95 -0.34 2.78 1.44
CA THR A 95 -1.60 2.04 1.31
C THR A 95 -1.71 1.38 -0.06
N ILE A 96 -1.38 2.10 -1.13
CA ILE A 96 -1.46 1.58 -2.51
C ILE A 96 -0.37 0.55 -2.78
N SER A 97 0.83 0.76 -2.23
CA SER A 97 1.93 -0.21 -2.33
C SER A 97 1.57 -1.56 -1.69
N LEU A 98 0.66 -1.56 -0.69
CA LEU A 98 0.13 -2.79 -0.09
C LEU A 98 -1.08 -3.36 -0.84
N ASN A 99 -1.96 -2.50 -1.35
CA ASN A 99 -3.18 -2.91 -2.04
C ASN A 99 -3.72 -1.80 -2.96
N VAL A 100 -3.62 -2.03 -4.28
CA VAL A 100 -4.04 -1.08 -5.33
C VAL A 100 -5.54 -0.71 -5.29
N ASN A 101 -6.40 -1.51 -4.65
CA ASN A 101 -7.83 -1.20 -4.57
C ASN A 101 -8.15 0.05 -3.72
N TRP A 102 -7.16 0.62 -3.03
CA TRP A 102 -7.30 1.84 -2.23
C TRP A 102 -7.18 3.14 -3.01
N THR A 103 -6.90 3.09 -4.31
CA THR A 103 -6.82 4.26 -5.18
C THR A 103 -8.04 5.18 -5.03
N SER A 104 -9.26 4.64 -5.12
CA SER A 104 -10.48 5.47 -5.11
C SER A 104 -10.73 6.20 -3.77
N PRO A 105 -10.64 5.56 -2.59
CA PRO A 105 -10.74 6.27 -1.31
C PRO A 105 -9.69 7.36 -1.11
N LEU A 106 -8.45 7.13 -1.56
CA LEU A 106 -7.34 8.07 -1.37
C LEU A 106 -7.45 9.30 -2.28
N VAL A 107 -7.98 9.11 -3.48
CA VAL A 107 -8.28 10.20 -4.41
C VAL A 107 -9.15 11.28 -3.78
N GLY A 108 -10.21 10.89 -3.07
CA GLY A 108 -11.10 11.86 -2.39
C GLY A 108 -10.43 12.64 -1.27
N LEU A 109 -9.36 12.10 -0.67
CA LEU A 109 -8.56 12.79 0.35
C LEU A 109 -7.51 13.72 -0.26
N LEU A 110 -7.02 13.40 -1.47
CA LEU A 110 -6.02 14.20 -2.16
C LEU A 110 -6.63 15.39 -2.91
N GLU A 111 -7.88 15.27 -3.37
CA GLU A 111 -8.55 16.29 -4.18
C GLU A 111 -8.55 17.69 -3.55
N PRO A 112 -8.87 17.88 -2.24
CA PRO A 112 -8.85 19.21 -1.62
C PRO A 112 -7.46 19.86 -1.58
N HIS A 113 -6.39 19.05 -1.70
CA HIS A 113 -5.00 19.50 -1.60
C HIS A 113 -4.30 19.56 -2.94
N ARG A 114 -5.02 19.23 -4.03
CA ARG A 114 -4.50 19.12 -5.39
C ARG A 114 -3.64 20.32 -5.78
N ASP A 115 -4.16 21.52 -5.59
CA ASP A 115 -3.49 22.71 -6.10
C ASP A 115 -2.17 22.98 -5.35
N TYR A 116 -2.16 22.81 -4.03
CA TYR A 116 -0.92 22.86 -3.23
C TYR A 116 0.07 21.77 -3.65
N ILE A 117 -0.41 20.53 -3.85
CA ILE A 117 0.44 19.42 -4.27
C ILE A 117 1.13 19.75 -5.60
N CYS A 118 0.38 20.32 -6.54
CA CYS A 118 0.86 20.68 -7.87
C CYS A 118 1.78 21.91 -7.91
N GLU A 119 1.65 22.82 -6.95
CA GLU A 119 2.56 23.97 -6.82
C GLU A 119 3.88 23.57 -6.13
N THR A 120 3.81 22.66 -5.17
CA THR A 120 4.93 22.38 -4.24
C THR A 120 5.78 21.18 -4.67
N PHE A 121 5.18 20.13 -5.23
CA PHE A 121 5.87 18.87 -5.50
C PHE A 121 5.96 18.60 -7.00
N GLU A 122 7.11 18.10 -7.43
CA GLU A 122 7.25 17.57 -8.79
C GLU A 122 6.78 16.12 -8.83
N GLN A 123 5.97 15.74 -9.83
CA GLN A 123 5.45 14.36 -9.91
C GLN A 123 6.56 13.29 -9.93
N SER A 124 7.73 13.62 -10.50
CA SER A 124 8.89 12.74 -10.55
C SER A 124 9.50 12.43 -9.17
N GLU A 125 9.20 13.22 -8.14
CA GLU A 125 9.73 13.03 -6.78
C GLU A 125 8.97 11.93 -6.01
N PHE A 126 7.76 11.59 -6.46
CA PHE A 126 6.94 10.58 -5.80
C PHE A 126 7.39 9.16 -6.09
N HIS A 127 7.13 8.24 -5.16
CA HIS A 127 7.31 6.81 -5.41
C HIS A 127 6.42 6.33 -6.57
N PRO A 128 6.83 5.32 -7.37
CA PRO A 128 6.09 4.89 -8.56
C PRO A 128 4.62 4.55 -8.31
N ALA A 129 4.29 3.95 -7.16
CA ALA A 129 2.91 3.64 -6.80
C ALA A 129 2.03 4.90 -6.66
N LEU A 130 2.60 6.01 -6.18
CA LEU A 130 1.93 7.29 -6.07
C LEU A 130 1.92 8.02 -7.41
N GLN A 131 2.97 7.90 -8.23
CA GLN A 131 2.96 8.41 -9.61
C GLN A 131 1.81 7.78 -10.42
N ASP A 132 1.64 6.45 -10.32
CA ASP A 132 0.55 5.73 -10.97
C ASP A 132 -0.82 6.18 -10.44
N LEU A 133 -0.95 6.46 -9.14
CA LEU A 133 -2.17 7.02 -8.57
C LEU A 133 -2.48 8.41 -9.17
N LEU A 134 -1.49 9.30 -9.14
CA LEU A 134 -1.66 10.69 -9.59
C LEU A 134 -1.85 10.76 -11.11
N GLY A 135 -1.22 9.86 -11.87
CA GLY A 135 -1.39 9.73 -13.32
C GLY A 135 -2.68 9.01 -13.74
N SER A 136 -3.13 7.99 -13.01
CA SER A 136 -4.41 7.30 -13.30
C SER A 136 -5.62 8.12 -12.89
N TYR A 137 -5.48 8.93 -11.83
CA TYR A 137 -6.48 9.93 -11.45
C TYR A 137 -6.48 11.12 -12.42
N SER A 138 -5.49 11.25 -13.32
CA SER A 138 -5.43 12.40 -14.18
C SER A 138 -4.65 12.22 -15.50
N SER A 139 -5.34 12.51 -16.59
CA SER A 139 -4.72 13.23 -17.70
C SER A 139 -4.53 14.71 -17.33
N GLY A 140 -3.96 15.01 -16.14
CA GLY A 140 -3.65 16.37 -15.71
C GLY A 140 -4.13 16.80 -14.31
N LEU A 141 -3.62 16.19 -13.24
CA LEU A 141 -3.94 16.55 -11.84
C LEU A 141 -3.60 18.02 -11.63
N CYS A 142 -2.49 18.41 -12.25
CA CYS A 142 -1.94 19.74 -12.24
C CYS A 142 -2.29 20.54 -13.50
N GLU A 143 -2.86 19.94 -14.55
CA GLU A 143 -3.24 20.68 -15.76
C GLU A 143 -4.41 21.63 -15.51
N THR A 144 -5.32 21.25 -14.62
CA THR A 144 -6.44 22.10 -14.19
C THR A 144 -6.22 22.78 -12.84
N ALA A 145 -5.05 22.60 -12.23
CA ALA A 145 -4.75 23.24 -10.95
C ALA A 145 -4.65 24.76 -11.14
N LEU A 146 -5.35 25.50 -10.28
CA LEU A 146 -5.37 26.96 -10.32
C LEU A 146 -4.37 27.49 -9.27
N PRO A 147 -3.26 28.10 -9.70
CA PRO A 147 -2.30 28.59 -8.75
C PRO A 147 -2.88 29.76 -7.95
N CYS A 148 -2.42 29.95 -6.71
CA CYS A 148 -3.02 30.91 -5.77
C CYS A 148 -3.13 32.35 -6.32
N GLY A 149 -2.18 32.77 -7.17
CA GLY A 149 -2.20 34.09 -7.82
C GLY A 149 -3.19 34.25 -8.99
N LYS A 150 -3.90 33.19 -9.39
CA LYS A 150 -4.85 33.18 -10.53
C LYS A 150 -6.27 32.80 -10.11
N ARG A 151 -6.55 32.76 -8.80
CA ARG A 151 -7.82 32.33 -8.23
C ARG A 151 -8.74 33.50 -7.88
#